data_AF-A0A660TGF6-F1
#
_entry.id   AF-A0A660TGF6-F1
#
_cell.length_a   1.000
_cell.length_b   1.000
_cell.length_c   1.000
_cell.angle_alpha   90.00
_cell.angle_beta   90.00
_cell.angle_gamma   90.00
#
_symmetry.space_group_name_H-M   'P 1'
#
loop_
_entity.id
_entity.type
_entity.pdbx_description
1 polymer ?
#
loop_
_entity_poly.entity_id
_entity_poly.type
_entity_poly.pdbx_seq_one_letter_code
_entity_poly.pdbx_strand_id
1 'polypeptide(L)' 'MANKTETSNCIIGEGSVFDGRFYVNGSILIEGKFQGDIKTDDQLTVGPTGKVKTDIIA' A
#
# COMPACT_ATOMS: atom_id res chain seq x y z
N MET A 1 9.46 -5.23 -25.91
CA MET A 1 8.38 -5.04 -24.92
C MET A 1 9.07 -4.77 -23.59
N ALA A 2 9.12 -3.52 -23.15
CA ALA A 2 9.75 -3.19 -21.86
C ALA A 2 8.76 -3.60 -20.76
N ASN A 3 9.13 -4.58 -19.93
CA ASN A 3 8.42 -4.83 -18.68
C ASN A 3 8.44 -3.52 -17.90
N LYS A 4 7.28 -2.88 -17.74
CA LYS A 4 7.09 -1.81 -16.77
C LYS A 4 7.47 -2.44 -15.44
N THR A 5 8.67 -2.14 -14.94
CA THR A 5 9.03 -2.45 -13.57
C THR A 5 8.00 -1.69 -12.75
N GLU A 6 7.04 -2.42 -12.18
CA GLU A 6 6.04 -1.91 -11.26
C GLU A 6 6.80 -1.47 -10.01
N THR A 7 7.48 -0.33 -10.09
CA THR A 7 8.18 0.30 -8.98
C THR A 7 7.09 0.84 -8.08
N SER A 8 6.75 0.12 -7.02
CA SER A 8 5.86 0.63 -6.00
C SER A 8 6.41 1.96 -5.49
N ASN A 9 5.61 3.03 -5.58
CA ASN A 9 6.00 4.35 -5.07
C ASN A 9 6.24 4.28 -3.56
N CYS A 10 5.51 3.41 -2.86
CA CYS A 10 5.71 3.17 -1.45
C CYS A 10 5.60 1.68 -1.10
N ILE A 11 6.44 1.24 -0.15
CA ILE A 11 6.44 -0.11 0.38
C ILE A 11 6.37 -0.03 1.91
N ILE A 12 5.33 -0.61 2.51
CA ILE A 12 5.26 -0.86 3.96
C ILE A 12 5.78 -2.29 4.17
N GLY A 13 7.06 -2.41 4.48
CA GLY A 13 7.73 -3.71 4.61
C GLY A 13 7.26 -4.53 5.81
N GLU A 14 7.58 -5.82 5.79
CA GLU A 14 7.32 -6.74 6.91
C GLU A 14 7.88 -6.18 8.23
N GLY A 15 7.13 -6.36 9.33
CA GLY A 15 7.48 -5.82 10.64
C GLY A 15 7.18 -4.32 10.82
N SER A 16 6.89 -3.59 9.74
CA SER A 16 6.46 -2.18 9.83
C SER A 16 4.99 -2.09 10.25
N VAL A 17 4.68 -1.06 11.05
CA VAL A 17 3.31 -0.74 11.45
C VAL A 17 3.05 0.72 11.11
N PHE A 18 1.99 0.95 10.34
CA PHE A 18 1.49 2.29 10.02
C PHE A 18 0.11 2.47 10.63
N ASP A 19 -0.09 3.56 11.36
CA ASP A 19 -1.39 3.99 11.90
C ASP A 19 -1.64 5.46 11.50
N GLY A 20 -2.71 5.72 10.76
CA GLY A 20 -3.09 7.08 10.38
C GLY A 20 -3.65 7.18 8.96
N ARG A 21 -3.48 8.36 8.35
CA ARG A 21 -3.95 8.60 6.97
C ARG A 21 -2.77 8.60 6.01
N PHE A 22 -2.91 7.85 4.92
CA PHE A 22 -1.87 7.69 3.93
C PHE A 22 -2.38 8.03 2.53
N TYR A 23 -1.83 9.12 1.99
CA TYR A 23 -2.10 9.61 0.64
C TYR A 23 -0.86 9.36 -0.20
N VAL A 24 -0.96 8.46 -1.17
CA VAL A 24 0.12 8.14 -2.09
C VAL A 24 -0.32 8.53 -3.49
N ASN A 25 0.59 9.18 -4.22
CA ASN A 25 0.46 9.36 -5.65
C ASN A 25 1.24 8.25 -6.36
N GLY A 26 0.52 7.32 -7.00
CA GLY A 26 1.07 6.10 -7.58
C GLY A 26 0.81 4.82 -6.76
N SER A 27 1.56 3.76 -7.04
CA SER A 27 1.28 2.43 -6.49
C SER A 27 1.87 2.21 -5.09
N ILE A 28 1.20 1.38 -4.29
CA ILE A 28 1.62 1.02 -2.94
C ILE A 28 1.64 -0.50 -2.75
N LEU A 29 2.68 -1.01 -2.09
CA LEU A 29 2.79 -2.39 -1.64
C LEU A 29 2.79 -2.45 -0.10
N ILE A 30 1.89 -3.23 0.47
CA ILE A 30 1.78 -3.42 1.92
C ILE A 30 2.10 -4.87 2.28
N GLU A 31 3.25 -5.09 2.91
CA GLU A 31 3.68 -6.37 3.50
C GLU A 31 3.68 -6.33 5.04
N GLY A 32 3.59 -5.12 5.64
CA GLY A 32 3.45 -4.91 7.07
C GLY A 32 2.00 -4.76 7.55
N LYS A 33 1.82 -4.12 8.70
CA LYS A 33 0.49 -3.77 9.24
C LYS A 33 0.14 -2.33 8.88
N PHE A 34 -1.04 -2.14 8.31
CA PHE A 34 -1.61 -0.82 8.02
C PHE A 34 -2.96 -0.69 8.72
N GLN A 35 -3.15 0.40 9.45
CA GLN A 35 -4.43 0.76 10.05
C GLN A 35 -4.75 2.24 9.84
N GLY A 36 -5.98 2.55 9.42
CA GLY A 36 -6.43 3.92 9.16
C GLY A 36 -6.86 4.11 7.72
N ASP A 37 -6.77 5.33 7.17
CA ASP A 37 -7.33 5.67 5.86
C ASP A 37 -6.27 5.63 4.77
N ILE A 38 -6.52 4.89 3.69
CA ILE A 38 -5.62 4.86 2.53
C ILE A 38 -6.28 5.48 1.29
N LYS A 39 -5.54 6.31 0.57
CA LYS A 39 -5.95 6.86 -0.72
C LYS A 39 -4.79 6.79 -1.72
N THR A 40 -5.04 6.15 -2.85
CA THR A 40 -4.15 6.06 -4.00
C THR A 40 -4.95 6.34 -5.27
N ASP A 41 -4.31 6.98 -6.26
CA ASP A 41 -4.87 7.17 -7.61
C ASP A 41 -4.44 6.08 -8.61
N ASP A 42 -3.65 5.11 -8.17
CA ASP A 42 -3.16 4.00 -8.99
C ASP A 42 -3.47 2.66 -8.29
N GLN A 43 -2.47 1.81 -8.04
CA GLN A 43 -2.68 0.46 -7.54
C GLN A 43 -2.28 0.29 -6.06
N LEU A 44 -3.16 -0.31 -5.27
CA LEU A 44 -2.85 -0.84 -3.94
C LEU A 44 -2.69 -2.35 -4.00
N THR A 45 -1.53 -2.85 -3.61
CA THR A 45 -1.20 -4.28 -3.53
C THR A 45 -0.93 -4.65 -2.08
N VAL A 46 -1.58 -5.70 -1.60
CA VAL A 46 -1.30 -6.29 -0.28
C VAL A 46 -0.51 -7.57 -0.51
N GLY A 47 0.71 -7.62 0.01
CA GLY A 47 1.58 -8.78 -0.07
C GLY A 47 1.13 -9.91 0.88
N PRO A 48 1.75 -11.10 0.81
CA PRO A 48 1.32 -12.29 1.55
C PRO A 48 1.30 -12.12 3.08
N THR A 49 2.17 -11.27 3.61
CA THR A 49 2.30 -10.95 5.04
C THR A 49 1.52 -9.70 5.45
N GLY A 50 1.00 -8.95 4.47
CA GLY A 50 0.31 -7.68 4.65
C GLY A 50 -1.01 -7.83 5.41
N LYS A 51 -1.24 -6.93 6.38
CA LYS A 51 -2.52 -6.83 7.10
C LYS A 51 -3.01 -5.41 7.04
N VAL A 52 -4.13 -5.20 6.36
CA VAL A 52 -4.72 -3.87 6.14
C VAL A 52 -6.05 -3.78 6.87
N LYS A 53 -6.22 -2.74 7.68
CA LYS A 53 -7.48 -2.36 8.30
C LYS A 53 -7.78 -0.90 7.96
N THR A 54 -8.55 -0.71 6.90
CA THR A 54 -8.97 0.60 6.39
C THR A 54 -10.45 0.55 6.05
N ASP A 55 -11.09 1.71 6.07
CA ASP A 55 -12.37 1.89 5.43
C ASP A 55 -12.12 2.09 3.92
N ILE A 56 -12.66 1.20 3.09
CA ILE A 56 -12.55 1.33 1.63
C ILE A 56 -13.75 2.14 1.17
N ILE A 57 -13.49 3.34 0.66
CA ILE A 57 -14.49 4.17 -0.02
C ILE A 57 -14.27 3.94 -1.51
N ALA A 58 -15.09 3.05 -2.10
CA ALA A 58 -15.09 2.74 -3.54
C ALA A 58 -16.02 3.68 -4.30
#